data_AF-A0A5C8G982-F1
#
_entry.id   AF-A0A5C8G982-F1
#
_cell.length_a   1.000
_cell.length_b   1.000
_cell.length_c   1.000
_cell.angle_alpha   90.00
_cell.angle_beta   90.00
_cell.angle_gamma   90.00
#
_symmetry.space_group_name_H-M   'P 1'
#
loop_
_entity.id
_entity.type
_entity.pdbx_description
1 polymer ?
#
loop_
_entity_poly.entity_id
_entity_poly.type
_entity_poly.pdbx_seq_one_letter_code
_entity_poly.pdbx_strand_id
1 'polypeptide(L)'
;MKNIKTIFTYMVVGDLVAALSISCKSNEAPETQALGETSSNHPSEGTYTNSSGGSATVIINNGICTITGKGTDFYDNNDSQPFSITVTKWWYYYGTPNDLFAGSPYEKSEATINFPTEDYFHVFYNRIGDGNLFISFGPEGKRYDTYYLN
;
A
#
# COMPACT_ATOMS: atom_id res chain seq x y z
N MET A 1 29.43 -65.95 36.71
CA MET A 1 29.04 -66.70 35.50
C MET A 1 27.53 -66.52 35.30
N LYS A 2 27.10 -66.12 34.09
CA LYS A 2 25.87 -66.55 33.36
C LYS A 2 24.67 -67.01 34.23
N ASN A 3 23.44 -66.50 34.16
CA ASN A 3 22.64 -66.14 32.99
C ASN A 3 21.33 -65.40 33.37
N ILE A 4 21.04 -64.35 32.59
CA ILE A 4 19.78 -63.92 31.95
C ILE A 4 18.53 -64.84 32.11
N LYS A 5 17.39 -64.29 32.55
CA LYS A 5 16.11 -64.15 31.77
C LYS A 5 14.94 -63.53 32.57
N THR A 6 14.68 -62.26 32.24
CA THR A 6 13.42 -61.57 31.87
C THR A 6 12.18 -62.49 31.75
N ILE A 7 10.94 -62.12 32.11
CA ILE A 7 9.99 -61.32 31.29
C ILE A 7 8.61 -61.20 32.01
N PHE A 8 8.13 -59.95 32.23
CA PHE A 8 6.76 -59.40 32.01
C PHE A 8 5.52 -60.07 32.68
N THR A 9 4.42 -59.43 33.10
CA THR A 9 3.78 -58.11 32.95
C THR A 9 2.65 -58.04 34.00
N TYR A 10 2.13 -56.84 34.25
CA TYR A 10 0.71 -56.44 34.48
C TYR A 10 0.68 -55.37 35.59
N MET A 11 0.75 -54.09 35.20
CA MET A 11 -0.39 -53.24 34.82
C MET A 11 -1.23 -52.88 36.05
N VAL A 12 -1.32 -51.58 36.33
CA VAL A 12 -2.52 -50.81 36.72
C VAL A 12 -2.05 -49.49 37.35
N VAL A 13 -2.11 -48.42 36.54
CA VAL A 13 -3.00 -47.25 36.69
C VAL A 13 -2.56 -46.28 37.80
N GLY A 14 -2.26 -45.06 37.38
CA GLY A 14 -2.03 -43.92 38.24
C GLY A 14 -1.73 -42.71 37.38
N ASP A 15 -2.77 -42.18 36.73
CA ASP A 15 -2.73 -40.93 35.97
C ASP A 15 -2.11 -39.82 36.83
N LEU A 16 -0.95 -39.32 36.41
CA LEU A 16 -0.53 -37.98 36.77
C LEU A 16 -0.57 -37.14 35.51
N VAL A 17 -1.76 -36.58 35.26
CA VAL A 17 -1.97 -35.52 34.28
C VAL A 17 -1.07 -34.35 34.70
N ALA A 18 0.04 -34.18 34.01
CA ALA A 18 0.78 -32.93 34.03
C ALA A 18 -0.16 -31.87 33.44
N ALA A 19 -0.83 -31.11 34.30
CA ALA A 19 -1.46 -29.87 33.90
C ALA A 19 -0.34 -28.98 33.35
N LEU A 20 -0.22 -28.98 32.02
CA LEU A 20 0.58 -28.01 31.29
C LEU A 20 0.02 -26.65 31.71
N SER A 21 0.75 -25.94 32.56
CA SER A 21 0.46 -24.55 32.87
C SER A 21 0.76 -23.76 31.60
N ILE A 22 -0.21 -23.76 30.68
CA ILE A 22 -0.25 -22.83 29.55
C ILE A 22 -0.53 -21.49 30.20
N SER A 23 0.54 -20.84 30.67
CA SER A 23 0.50 -19.43 30.99
C SER A 23 0.00 -18.75 29.72
N CYS A 24 -1.18 -18.13 29.80
CA CYS A 24 -1.74 -17.28 28.76
C CYS A 24 -0.79 -16.10 28.54
N LYS A 25 0.28 -16.34 27.78
CA LYS A 25 1.06 -15.29 27.15
C LYS A 25 0.17 -14.74 26.04
N SER A 26 -0.44 -13.60 26.34
CA SER A 26 -0.81 -12.56 25.39
C SER A 26 -1.42 -13.06 24.08
N ASN A 27 -2.75 -12.95 23.96
CA ASN A 27 -3.39 -12.82 22.65
C ASN A 27 -3.03 -11.46 22.02
N GLU A 28 -1.74 -11.15 21.90
CA GLU A 28 -1.30 -10.19 20.91
C GLU A 28 -1.72 -10.80 19.58
N ALA A 29 -2.76 -10.21 18.98
CA ALA A 29 -3.04 -10.38 17.57
C ALA A 29 -1.70 -10.33 16.84
N PRO A 30 -1.45 -11.22 15.86
CA PRO A 30 -0.19 -11.19 15.14
C PRO A 30 0.04 -9.75 14.73
N GLU A 31 1.16 -9.16 15.17
CA GLU A 31 1.59 -7.85 14.70
C GLU A 31 1.27 -7.82 13.22
N THR A 32 0.33 -6.96 12.83
CA THR A 32 -0.20 -6.93 11.47
C THR A 32 1.01 -6.91 10.57
N GLN A 33 1.32 -8.05 9.94
CA GLN A 33 2.51 -8.17 9.11
C GLN A 33 2.44 -6.98 8.18
N ALA A 34 3.42 -6.08 8.25
CA ALA A 34 3.38 -4.90 7.42
C ALA A 34 3.24 -5.41 6.00
N LEU A 35 2.09 -5.17 5.34
CA LEU A 35 1.86 -5.73 4.00
C LEU A 35 2.77 -5.04 2.95
N GLY A 36 3.61 -4.12 3.40
CA GLY A 36 4.40 -3.21 2.62
C GLY A 36 5.25 -2.27 3.47
N GLU A 37 5.84 -1.28 2.82
CA GLU A 37 6.73 -0.29 3.41
C GLU A 37 6.56 1.07 2.75
N THR A 38 7.24 2.08 3.31
CA THR A 38 7.29 3.42 2.73
C THR A 38 8.54 3.62 1.88
N SER A 39 8.46 4.50 0.89
CA SER A 39 9.54 4.85 -0.01
C SER A 39 9.54 6.34 -0.32
N SER A 40 10.74 6.92 -0.47
CA SER A 40 10.92 8.29 -0.99
C SER A 40 11.26 8.31 -2.49
N ASN A 41 11.00 7.21 -3.20
CA ASN A 41 11.17 7.14 -4.64
C ASN A 41 10.01 7.88 -5.32
N HIS A 42 10.27 9.04 -5.90
CA HIS A 42 9.28 9.80 -6.65
C HIS A 42 9.28 9.43 -8.14
N PRO A 43 8.19 9.74 -8.88
CA PRO A 43 8.23 9.79 -10.34
C PRO A 43 9.31 10.77 -10.82
N SER A 44 9.84 10.55 -12.02
CA SER A 44 10.76 11.49 -12.65
C SER A 44 10.12 12.87 -12.83
N GLU A 45 10.91 13.93 -12.70
CA GLU A 45 10.43 15.28 -13.03
C GLU A 45 10.09 15.39 -14.52
N GLY A 46 9.01 16.07 -14.84
CA GLY A 46 8.56 16.21 -16.22
C GLY A 46 7.05 16.35 -16.36
N THR A 47 6.58 16.27 -17.60
CA THR A 47 5.16 16.29 -17.92
C THR A 47 4.75 14.94 -18.49
N TYR A 48 3.74 14.35 -17.85
CA TYR A 48 3.11 13.10 -18.20
C TYR A 48 1.78 13.39 -18.88
N THR A 49 1.50 12.74 -20.01
CA THR A 49 0.26 12.97 -20.77
C THR A 49 -0.33 11.68 -21.31
N ASN A 50 -1.57 11.76 -21.79
CA ASN A 50 -2.15 10.72 -22.63
C ASN A 50 -3.12 11.29 -23.68
N SER A 51 -3.61 10.43 -24.56
CA SER A 51 -4.57 10.78 -25.60
C SER A 51 -5.99 11.04 -25.08
N SER A 52 -6.31 10.65 -23.84
CA SER A 52 -7.61 10.86 -23.20
C SER A 52 -7.78 12.28 -22.63
N GLY A 53 -6.73 13.11 -22.70
CA GLY A 53 -6.78 14.50 -22.25
C GLY A 53 -6.32 14.72 -20.81
N GLY A 54 -5.95 13.66 -20.09
CA GLY A 54 -5.32 13.75 -18.78
C GLY A 54 -3.88 14.24 -18.87
N SER A 55 -3.44 15.01 -17.88
CA SER A 55 -2.07 15.49 -17.81
C SER A 55 -1.61 15.70 -16.38
N ALA A 56 -0.34 15.47 -16.12
CA ALA A 56 0.31 15.78 -14.85
C ALA A 56 1.72 16.32 -15.09
N THR A 57 2.13 17.30 -14.30
CA THR A 57 3.50 17.80 -14.23
C THR A 57 4.04 17.48 -12.85
N VAL A 58 5.19 16.82 -12.82
CA VAL A 58 5.92 16.42 -11.61
C VAL A 58 7.12 17.35 -11.44
N ILE A 59 7.23 17.93 -10.25
CA ILE A 59 8.35 18.76 -9.81
C ILE A 59 8.83 18.22 -8.47
N ILE A 60 10.14 18.07 -8.29
CA ILE A 60 10.74 17.59 -7.04
C ILE A 60 11.59 18.72 -6.46
N ASN A 61 11.26 19.14 -5.23
CA ASN A 61 12.05 20.15 -4.51
C ASN A 61 12.27 19.69 -3.07
N ASN A 62 13.54 19.62 -2.64
CA ASN A 62 13.93 19.21 -1.29
C ASN A 62 13.26 17.90 -0.80
N GLY A 63 13.10 16.91 -1.70
CA GLY A 63 12.46 15.63 -1.38
C GLY A 63 10.93 15.67 -1.28
N ILE A 64 10.31 16.77 -1.71
CA ILE A 64 8.86 16.90 -1.83
C ILE A 64 8.52 16.80 -3.32
N CYS A 65 7.71 15.82 -3.69
CA CYS A 65 7.16 15.69 -5.03
C CYS A 65 5.83 16.44 -5.11
N THR A 66 5.76 17.42 -6.01
CA THR A 66 4.55 18.16 -6.32
C THR A 66 4.04 17.71 -7.68
N ILE A 67 2.79 17.27 -7.72
CA ILE A 67 2.11 16.77 -8.91
C ILE A 67 0.92 17.68 -9.19
N THR A 68 0.96 18.43 -10.28
CA THR A 68 -0.13 19.32 -10.70
C THR A 68 -0.64 18.91 -12.06
N GLY A 69 -1.94 18.99 -12.28
CA GLY A 69 -2.48 18.52 -13.54
C GLY A 69 -3.98 18.70 -13.68
N LYS A 70 -4.58 17.87 -14.54
CA LYS A 70 -6.03 17.75 -14.67
C LYS A 70 -6.42 16.30 -14.94
N GLY A 71 -7.51 15.88 -14.32
CA GLY A 71 -8.23 14.65 -14.63
C GLY A 71 -9.55 14.95 -15.34
N THR A 72 -10.12 13.93 -15.97
CA THR A 72 -11.42 14.00 -16.65
C THR A 72 -12.42 13.08 -15.96
N ASP A 73 -13.70 13.44 -15.96
CA ASP A 73 -14.75 12.57 -15.46
C ASP A 73 -14.84 11.32 -16.35
N PHE A 74 -14.96 10.14 -15.73
CA PHE A 74 -15.05 8.87 -16.46
C PHE A 74 -16.25 8.78 -17.41
N TYR A 75 -17.36 9.45 -17.07
CA TYR A 75 -18.61 9.44 -17.84
C TYR A 75 -18.72 10.63 -18.80
N ASP A 76 -17.95 11.70 -18.61
CA ASP A 76 -17.90 12.86 -19.50
C ASP A 76 -16.49 13.43 -19.62
N ASN A 77 -15.78 13.03 -20.69
CA ASN A 77 -14.42 13.50 -20.95
C ASN A 77 -14.31 15.01 -21.24
N ASN A 78 -15.44 15.73 -21.41
CA ASN A 78 -15.43 17.19 -21.51
C ASN A 78 -15.48 17.88 -20.14
N ASP A 79 -15.86 17.16 -19.09
CA ASP A 79 -15.79 17.62 -17.71
C ASP A 79 -14.40 17.29 -17.16
N SER A 80 -13.60 18.33 -16.95
CA SER A 80 -12.23 18.20 -16.46
C SER A 80 -12.01 19.07 -15.25
N GLN A 81 -11.26 18.53 -14.30
CA GLN A 81 -10.96 19.20 -13.04
C GLN A 81 -9.44 19.29 -12.86
N PRO A 82 -8.90 20.47 -12.53
CA PRO A 82 -7.50 20.57 -12.17
C PRO A 82 -7.24 19.98 -10.77
N PHE A 83 -6.01 19.51 -10.54
CA PHE A 83 -5.57 19.05 -9.24
C PHE A 83 -4.15 19.54 -8.90
N SER A 84 -3.85 19.54 -7.60
CA SER A 84 -2.51 19.77 -7.05
C SER A 84 -2.32 18.87 -5.84
N ILE A 85 -1.30 18.01 -5.88
CA ILE A 85 -0.99 17.03 -4.83
C ILE A 85 0.49 17.17 -4.46
N THR A 86 0.79 17.06 -3.17
CA THR A 86 2.15 16.92 -2.67
C THR A 86 2.33 15.55 -2.04
N VAL A 87 3.44 14.87 -2.36
CA VAL A 87 3.79 13.55 -1.83
C VAL A 87 5.22 13.59 -1.29
N THR A 88 5.41 13.24 -0.01
CA THR A 88 6.72 13.12 0.64
C THR A 88 7.12 11.67 0.86
N LYS A 89 6.13 10.78 1.08
CA LYS A 89 6.37 9.33 1.19
C LYS A 89 5.31 8.56 0.44
N TRP A 90 5.75 7.57 -0.31
CA TRP A 90 4.92 6.60 -0.98
C TRP A 90 4.82 5.33 -0.15
N TRP A 91 3.77 4.56 -0.36
CA TRP A 91 3.60 3.22 0.15
C TRP A 91 3.76 2.20 -0.97
N TYR A 92 4.31 1.01 -0.69
CA TYR A 92 4.37 -0.09 -1.64
C TYR A 92 4.14 -1.42 -0.92
N TYR A 93 3.61 -2.44 -1.61
CA TYR A 93 3.45 -3.78 -1.02
C TYR A 93 4.71 -4.62 -1.23
N TYR A 94 5.08 -5.49 -0.28
CA TYR A 94 6.31 -6.30 -0.38
C TYR A 94 6.38 -7.20 -1.63
N GLY A 95 5.24 -7.60 -2.20
CA GLY A 95 5.17 -8.36 -3.45
C GLY A 95 5.29 -7.51 -4.73
N THR A 96 5.14 -6.19 -4.63
CA THR A 96 5.13 -5.26 -5.76
C THR A 96 5.90 -3.96 -5.42
N PRO A 97 7.22 -4.02 -5.18
CA PRO A 97 8.02 -2.87 -4.76
C PRO A 97 8.17 -1.75 -5.81
N ASN A 98 7.69 -1.99 -7.02
CA ASN A 98 7.67 -1.00 -8.09
C ASN A 98 6.34 -0.26 -8.20
N ASP A 99 5.31 -0.73 -7.51
CA ASP A 99 3.98 -0.13 -7.46
C ASP A 99 3.91 0.77 -6.23
N LEU A 100 4.03 2.07 -6.48
CA LEU A 100 4.02 3.09 -5.43
C LEU A 100 2.65 3.76 -5.37
N PHE A 101 2.15 3.89 -4.15
CA PHE A 101 0.83 4.42 -3.86
C PHE A 101 0.91 5.58 -2.87
N ALA A 102 0.06 6.59 -3.06
CA ALA A 102 -0.07 7.68 -2.12
C ALA A 102 -1.51 8.20 -2.02
N GLY A 103 -1.88 8.77 -0.88
CA GLY A 103 -3.24 9.21 -0.59
C GLY A 103 -4.13 8.09 -0.05
N SER A 104 -5.44 8.21 -0.22
CA SER A 104 -6.43 7.27 0.29
C SER A 104 -6.49 6.02 -0.59
N PRO A 105 -6.51 4.78 -0.02
CA PRO A 105 -6.55 4.41 1.40
C PRO A 105 -5.17 4.12 2.03
N TYR A 106 -4.08 4.58 1.42
CA TYR A 106 -2.71 4.26 1.82
C TYR A 106 -2.22 5.17 2.95
N GLU A 107 -2.80 5.04 4.14
CA GLU A 107 -2.54 5.91 5.32
C GLU A 107 -1.07 5.96 5.77
N LYS A 108 -0.26 4.97 5.37
CA LYS A 108 1.18 4.95 5.65
C LYS A 108 2.00 5.80 4.68
N SER A 109 1.43 6.17 3.54
CA SER A 109 1.99 7.19 2.66
C SER A 109 1.83 8.58 3.31
N GLU A 110 2.67 9.53 2.92
CA GLU A 110 2.53 10.92 3.34
C GLU A 110 2.25 11.76 2.09
N ALA A 111 0.98 12.10 1.92
CA ALA A 111 0.50 12.90 0.80
C ALA A 111 -0.63 13.83 1.21
N THR A 112 -0.80 14.91 0.44
CA THR A 112 -1.85 15.90 0.64
C THR A 112 -2.35 16.37 -0.71
N ILE A 113 -3.67 16.35 -0.91
CA ILE A 113 -4.31 17.06 -2.02
C ILE A 113 -4.55 18.51 -1.60
N ASN A 114 -3.86 19.43 -2.27
CA ASN A 114 -3.97 20.87 -2.04
C ASN A 114 -5.16 21.47 -2.80
N PHE A 115 -5.52 20.84 -3.92
CA PHE A 115 -6.67 21.22 -4.73
C PHE A 115 -7.14 20.04 -5.61
N PRO A 116 -8.46 19.84 -5.79
CA PRO A 116 -9.53 20.38 -4.94
C PRO A 116 -9.39 19.88 -3.50
N THR A 117 -9.98 20.59 -2.53
CA THR A 117 -10.00 20.14 -1.13
C THR A 117 -11.04 19.05 -0.96
N GLU A 118 -10.65 17.80 -1.18
CA GLU A 118 -11.52 16.62 -1.16
C GLU A 118 -10.98 15.56 -0.20
N ASP A 119 -11.88 14.73 0.36
CA ASP A 119 -11.51 13.65 1.28
C ASP A 119 -10.85 12.45 0.57
N TYR A 120 -11.04 12.32 -0.74
CA TYR A 120 -10.51 11.22 -1.53
C TYR A 120 -9.59 11.70 -2.64
N PHE A 121 -8.38 11.17 -2.63
CA PHE A 121 -7.47 11.15 -3.76
C PHE A 121 -6.58 9.92 -3.67
N HIS A 122 -6.14 9.43 -4.81
CA HIS A 122 -5.23 8.31 -4.96
C HIS A 122 -4.23 8.64 -6.06
N VAL A 123 -2.95 8.45 -5.75
CA VAL A 123 -1.86 8.53 -6.71
C VAL A 123 -1.18 7.18 -6.80
N PHE A 124 -1.03 6.68 -8.02
CA PHE A 124 -0.29 5.47 -8.34
C PHE A 124 0.87 5.80 -9.28
N TYR A 125 2.05 5.26 -8.97
CA TYR A 125 3.21 5.34 -9.84
C TYR A 125 3.89 3.97 -9.96
N ASN A 126 3.99 3.47 -11.20
CA ASN A 126 4.76 2.27 -11.50
C ASN A 126 6.17 2.64 -11.94
N ARG A 127 7.19 2.03 -11.33
CA ARG A 127 8.62 2.33 -11.60
C ARG A 127 9.26 1.54 -12.74
N ILE A 128 8.50 0.67 -13.43
CA ILE A 128 9.03 -0.16 -14.51
C ILE A 128 8.86 0.55 -15.85
N GLY A 129 9.87 0.45 -16.72
CA GLY A 129 9.85 1.09 -18.04
C GLY A 129 9.92 2.62 -17.94
N ASP A 130 9.14 3.31 -18.78
CA ASP A 130 9.06 4.78 -18.78
C ASP A 130 8.29 5.33 -17.57
N GLY A 131 7.68 4.43 -16.78
CA GLY A 131 6.94 4.73 -15.57
C GLY A 131 5.54 5.26 -15.86
N ASN A 132 4.53 4.64 -15.25
CA ASN A 132 3.13 5.02 -15.47
C ASN A 132 2.60 5.76 -14.24
N LEU A 133 2.07 6.96 -14.46
CA LEU A 133 1.47 7.78 -13.41
C LEU A 133 -0.07 7.79 -13.57
N PHE A 134 -0.79 7.57 -12.49
CA PHE A 134 -2.25 7.63 -12.45
C PHE A 134 -2.72 8.41 -11.22
N ILE A 135 -3.67 9.31 -11.41
CA ILE A 135 -4.29 10.09 -10.35
C ILE A 135 -5.81 9.95 -10.46
N SER A 136 -6.46 9.64 -9.34
CA SER A 136 -7.92 9.66 -9.18
C SER A 136 -8.29 10.53 -8.00
N PHE A 137 -9.27 11.42 -8.15
CA PHE A 137 -9.67 12.35 -7.09
C PHE A 137 -11.11 12.84 -7.26
N GLY A 138 -11.68 13.41 -6.21
CA GLY A 138 -13.02 14.01 -6.22
C GLY A 138 -13.88 13.55 -5.04
N PRO A 139 -15.17 13.87 -5.03
CA PRO A 139 -16.11 13.37 -4.04
C PRO A 139 -16.61 11.95 -4.37
N GLU A 140 -17.32 11.32 -3.44
CA GLU A 140 -18.02 10.07 -3.71
C GLU A 140 -19.05 10.26 -4.84
N GLY A 141 -19.12 9.30 -5.76
CA GLY A 141 -20.03 9.34 -6.90
C GLY A 141 -19.56 10.20 -8.08
N LYS A 142 -18.49 10.99 -7.94
CA LYS A 142 -17.87 11.73 -9.05
C LYS A 142 -16.36 11.71 -8.96
N ARG A 143 -15.72 10.92 -9.83
CA ARG A 143 -14.27 10.76 -9.88
C ARG A 143 -13.72 11.38 -11.16
N TYR A 144 -12.65 12.15 -10.98
CA TYR A 144 -11.81 12.64 -12.05
C TYR A 144 -10.55 11.79 -12.10
N ASP A 145 -10.29 11.16 -13.24
CA ASP A 145 -9.15 10.30 -13.45
C ASP A 145 -8.23 10.90 -14.50
N THR A 146 -6.92 10.74 -14.33
CA THR A 146 -5.98 11.07 -15.40
C THR A 146 -5.86 9.95 -16.42
N TYR A 147 -6.35 8.74 -16.12
CA TYR A 147 -5.89 7.48 -16.72
C TYR A 147 -4.37 7.32 -16.61
N TYR A 148 -3.81 6.24 -17.16
CA TYR A 148 -2.36 6.06 -17.18
C TYR A 148 -1.71 7.11 -18.06
N LEU A 149 -0.77 7.84 -17.48
CA LEU A 149 0.05 8.85 -18.13
C LEU A 149 1.48 8.32 -18.30
N ASN A 150 2.11 8.68 -19.41
CA ASN A 150 3.53 8.42 -19.72
C ASN A 150 4.24 9.73 -20.07
#